data_AF-A0A1L8RK29-F1
#
_entry.id   AF-A0A1L8RK29-F1
#
_cell.length_a   1.000
_cell.length_b   1.000
_cell.length_c   1.000
_cell.angle_alpha   90.00
_cell.angle_beta   90.00
_cell.angle_gamma   90.00
#
_symmetry.space_group_name_H-M   'P 1'
#
loop_
_entity.id
_entity.type
_entity.pdbx_description
1 polymer ?
#
loop_
_entity_poly.entity_id
_entity_poly.type
_entity_poly.pdbx_seq_one_letter_code
_entity_poly.pdbx_strand_id
1 'polypeptide(L)'
;MFSIILLLFLVIIFSRKTFAYEKVTRVRFWLIPLYGVVMTIYSFDSREGQLGLLFAVLLAAIVIGYLETLSAKTSKESVDVYGRPMIKVKKGLSFIIGWLLVFILGAVIEVIEGKSFDTNTFIWKVIDDIEYDTMFYKVFATHNTSRIWLLVSVSSLAYLYFLNRREPALRQAIGRKPKKST
;
A
#
# COMPACT_ATOMS: atom_id res chain seq x y z
N MET A 1 -16.82 6.41 20.89
CA MET A 1 -17.87 6.77 19.90
C MET A 1 -17.35 7.70 18.82
N PHE A 2 -16.66 8.80 19.15
CA PHE A 2 -16.04 9.69 18.15
C PHE A 2 -15.11 8.95 17.17
N SER A 3 -14.26 8.05 17.67
CA SER A 3 -13.34 7.24 16.86
C SER A 3 -14.04 6.37 15.80
N ILE A 4 -15.21 5.80 16.12
CA ILE A 4 -16.00 4.99 15.18
C ILE A 4 -16.61 5.86 14.08
N ILE A 5 -17.13 7.03 14.43
CA ILE A 5 -17.70 7.98 13.46
C ILE A 5 -16.61 8.48 12.52
N LEU A 6 -15.43 8.83 13.06
CA LEU A 6 -14.26 9.24 12.28
C LEU A 6 -13.80 8.13 11.34
N LEU A 7 -13.73 6.89 11.83
CA LEU A 7 -13.37 5.73 11.02
C LEU A 7 -14.33 5.55 9.84
N LEU A 8 -15.65 5.56 10.09
CA LEU A 8 -16.65 5.42 9.04
C LEU A 8 -16.54 6.54 7.99
N PHE A 9 -16.33 7.78 8.44
CA PHE A 9 -16.13 8.93 7.56
C PHE A 9 -14.89 8.76 6.67
N LEU A 10 -13.77 8.34 7.25
CA LEU A 10 -12.52 8.09 6.52
C LEU A 10 -12.65 6.92 5.53
N VAL A 11 -13.32 5.83 5.91
CA VAL A 11 -13.60 4.70 5.01
C VAL A 11 -14.41 5.14 3.80
N ILE A 12 -15.40 6.02 3.98
CA ILE A 12 -16.20 6.57 2.88
C ILE A 12 -15.31 7.41 1.94
N ILE A 13 -14.48 8.30 2.48
CA ILE A 13 -13.57 9.13 1.67
C ILE A 13 -12.57 8.25 0.91
N PHE A 14 -11.96 7.30 1.60
CA PHE A 14 -11.00 6.35 1.05
C PHE A 14 -11.61 5.51 -0.08
N SER A 15 -12.83 5.00 0.14
CA SER A 15 -13.56 4.24 -0.88
C SER A 15 -13.82 5.11 -2.12
N ARG A 16 -14.30 6.35 -1.93
CA ARG A 16 -14.55 7.27 -3.06
C ARG A 16 -13.28 7.56 -3.85
N LYS A 17 -12.14 7.78 -3.18
CA LYS A 17 -10.82 7.95 -3.84
C LYS A 17 -10.38 6.69 -4.59
N THR A 18 -10.59 5.51 -4.00
CA THR A 18 -10.22 4.21 -4.61
C THR A 18 -10.96 3.93 -5.92
N PHE A 19 -12.21 4.41 -6.05
CA PHE A 19 -12.99 4.31 -7.29
C PHE A 19 -12.81 5.49 -8.26
N ALA A 20 -12.04 6.52 -7.87
CA ALA A 20 -11.69 7.64 -8.74
C ALA A 20 -10.50 7.29 -9.64
N TYR A 21 -10.43 7.95 -10.79
CA TYR A 21 -9.28 7.86 -11.68
C TYR A 21 -8.20 8.83 -11.19
N GLU A 22 -7.13 8.31 -10.60
CA GLU A 22 -6.03 9.12 -10.09
C GLU A 22 -4.80 9.05 -11.00
N LYS A 23 -4.07 10.18 -11.09
CA LYS A 23 -2.78 10.24 -11.78
C LYS A 23 -1.72 9.54 -10.93
N VAL A 24 -0.97 8.64 -11.53
CA VAL A 24 0.13 7.97 -10.84
C VAL A 24 1.30 8.94 -10.68
N THR A 25 1.63 9.28 -9.42
CA THR A 25 2.79 10.13 -9.10
C THR A 25 3.98 9.28 -8.65
N ARG A 26 5.17 9.57 -9.19
CA ARG A 26 6.38 8.77 -8.97
C ARG A 26 6.80 8.70 -7.50
N VAL A 27 6.53 9.76 -6.75
CA VAL A 27 6.88 9.89 -5.34
C VAL A 27 6.07 8.90 -4.49
N ARG A 28 4.74 8.88 -4.64
CA ARG A 28 3.89 7.89 -3.95
C ARG A 28 4.19 6.47 -4.41
N PHE A 29 4.52 6.29 -5.69
CA PHE A 29 4.79 5.00 -6.30
C PHE A 29 6.03 4.29 -5.71
N TRP A 30 7.11 5.00 -5.39
CA TRP A 30 8.35 4.37 -4.92
C TRP A 30 8.67 4.64 -3.46
N LEU A 31 8.31 5.80 -2.91
CA LEU A 31 8.81 6.21 -1.61
C LEU A 31 8.15 5.44 -0.45
N ILE A 32 6.83 5.18 -0.56
CA ILE A 32 6.08 4.41 0.45
C ILE A 32 6.64 2.99 0.61
N PRO A 33 6.70 2.16 -0.45
CA PRO A 33 7.21 0.80 -0.32
C PRO A 33 8.68 0.74 0.10
N LEU A 34 9.51 1.66 -0.41
CA LEU A 34 10.93 1.67 -0.08
C LEU A 34 11.18 2.03 1.38
N TYR A 35 10.44 3.02 1.90
CA TYR A 35 10.49 3.39 3.31
C TYR A 35 10.14 2.20 4.22
N GLY A 36 9.05 1.51 3.90
CA GLY A 36 8.64 0.37 4.71
C GLY A 36 9.64 -0.82 4.64
N VAL A 37 10.33 -1.03 3.51
CA VAL A 37 11.44 -2.00 3.45
C VAL A 37 12.58 -1.61 4.39
N VAL A 38 12.96 -0.33 4.43
CA VAL A 38 13.98 0.17 5.36
C VAL A 38 13.54 -0.04 6.81
N MET A 39 12.27 0.27 7.13
CA MET A 39 11.73 0.07 8.48
C MET A 39 11.65 -1.41 8.87
N THR A 40 11.40 -2.30 7.92
CA THR A 40 11.42 -3.75 8.12
C THR A 40 12.81 -4.20 8.56
N ILE A 41 13.86 -3.74 7.86
CA ILE A 41 15.26 -4.07 8.17
C ILE A 41 15.66 -3.47 9.52
N TYR A 42 15.30 -2.20 9.78
CA TYR A 42 15.66 -1.52 11.03
C TYR A 42 14.99 -2.14 12.26
N SER A 43 13.74 -2.57 12.12
CA SER A 43 12.97 -3.17 13.22
C SER A 43 13.16 -4.68 13.33
N PHE A 44 14.03 -5.28 12.50
CA PHE A 44 14.24 -6.73 12.46
C PHE A 44 15.05 -7.20 13.66
N ASP A 45 14.41 -7.88 14.60
CA ASP A 45 15.11 -8.63 15.64
C ASP A 45 15.20 -10.11 15.27
N SER A 46 16.43 -10.57 15.05
CA SER A 46 16.75 -11.95 14.68
C SER A 46 16.49 -12.95 15.82
N ARG A 47 16.34 -12.47 17.06
CA ARG A 47 16.16 -13.31 18.27
C ARG A 47 14.72 -13.79 18.44
N GLU A 48 13.77 -13.22 17.71
CA GLU A 48 12.34 -13.57 17.84
C GLU A 48 11.94 -14.91 17.18
N GLY A 49 12.89 -15.68 16.63
CA GLY A 49 12.75 -17.13 16.45
C GLY A 49 11.67 -17.65 15.48
N GLN A 50 11.04 -16.79 14.66
CA GLN A 50 9.90 -17.19 13.81
C GLN A 50 10.14 -16.91 12.32
N LEU A 51 11.21 -17.51 11.75
CA LEU A 51 11.46 -17.46 10.31
C LEU A 51 10.27 -17.99 9.48
N GLY A 52 9.55 -18.99 10.01
CA GLY A 52 8.33 -19.51 9.38
C GLY A 52 7.21 -18.47 9.27
N LEU A 53 6.97 -17.69 10.33
CA LEU A 53 5.96 -16.62 10.31
C LEU A 53 6.37 -15.51 9.33
N LEU A 54 7.63 -15.10 9.34
CA LEU A 54 8.15 -14.11 8.39
C LEU A 54 7.94 -14.55 6.94
N PHE A 55 8.25 -15.81 6.63
CA PHE A 55 8.04 -16.36 5.28
C PHE A 55 6.55 -16.42 4.91
N ALA A 56 5.69 -16.82 5.85
CA ALA A 56 4.24 -16.83 5.64
C ALA A 56 3.68 -15.42 5.38
N VAL A 57 4.12 -14.42 6.14
CA VAL A 57 3.74 -13.00 5.96
C VAL A 57 4.22 -12.48 4.61
N LEU A 58 5.44 -12.82 4.20
CA LEU A 58 5.97 -12.46 2.88
C LEU A 58 5.08 -13.00 1.75
N LEU A 59 4.74 -14.29 1.79
CA LEU A 59 3.89 -14.91 0.78
C LEU A 59 2.48 -14.30 0.76
N ALA A 60 1.88 -14.11 1.94
CA ALA A 60 0.58 -13.47 2.06
C ALA A 60 0.59 -12.06 1.46
N ALA A 61 1.61 -11.26 1.75
CA ALA A 61 1.77 -9.92 1.21
C ALA A 61 1.82 -9.91 -0.33
N ILE A 62 2.58 -10.82 -0.94
CA ILE A 62 2.66 -10.94 -2.41
C ILE A 62 1.30 -11.29 -3.01
N VAL A 63 0.59 -12.25 -2.41
CA VAL A 63 -0.74 -12.67 -2.87
C VAL A 63 -1.74 -11.52 -2.76
N ILE A 64 -1.72 -10.78 -1.65
CA ILE A 64 -2.58 -9.61 -1.45
C ILE A 64 -2.30 -8.54 -2.51
N GLY A 65 -1.04 -8.17 -2.72
CA GLY A 65 -0.68 -7.20 -3.75
C GLY A 65 -1.11 -7.63 -5.15
N TYR A 66 -1.07 -8.93 -5.47
CA TYR A 66 -1.65 -9.45 -6.71
C TYR A 66 -3.17 -9.27 -6.76
N LEU A 67 -3.89 -9.67 -5.70
CA LEU A 67 -5.34 -9.54 -5.61
C LEU A 67 -5.79 -8.10 -5.80
N GLU A 68 -5.09 -7.13 -5.20
CA GLU A 68 -5.38 -5.70 -5.32
C GLU A 68 -5.40 -5.20 -6.77
N THR A 69 -4.67 -5.85 -7.67
CA THR A 69 -4.63 -5.46 -9.10
C THR A 69 -5.80 -5.99 -9.93
N LEU A 70 -6.58 -6.96 -9.45
CA LEU A 70 -7.55 -7.67 -10.27
C LEU A 70 -8.67 -6.77 -10.81
N SER A 71 -9.22 -5.89 -9.96
CA SER A 71 -10.24 -4.91 -10.33
C SER A 71 -9.69 -3.61 -10.91
N ALA A 72 -8.37 -3.46 -11.01
CA ALA A 72 -7.77 -2.22 -11.47
C ALA A 72 -8.11 -1.98 -12.95
N LYS A 73 -8.55 -0.77 -13.26
CA LYS A 73 -8.83 -0.30 -14.63
C LYS A 73 -7.90 0.86 -14.94
N THR A 74 -7.35 0.87 -16.15
CA THR A 74 -6.57 2.00 -16.65
C THR A 74 -7.37 2.73 -17.72
N SER A 75 -7.22 4.05 -17.76
CA SER A 75 -7.73 4.88 -18.85
C SER A 75 -6.60 5.74 -19.39
N LYS A 76 -6.45 5.73 -20.73
CA LYS A 76 -5.54 6.60 -21.48
C LYS A 76 -6.37 7.80 -21.93
N GLU A 77 -6.23 8.93 -21.25
CA GLU A 77 -7.03 10.11 -21.58
C GLU A 77 -6.33 11.06 -22.55
N SER A 78 -5.02 11.29 -22.38
CA SER A 78 -4.31 12.30 -23.17
C SER A 78 -2.80 12.13 -23.09
N VAL A 79 -2.09 12.99 -23.83
CA VAL A 79 -0.64 13.12 -23.78
C VAL A 79 -0.30 14.32 -22.90
N ASP A 80 0.68 14.20 -22.00
CA ASP A 80 1.15 15.32 -21.18
C ASP A 80 1.90 16.36 -22.05
N VAL A 81 2.23 17.52 -21.45
CA VAL A 81 3.00 18.62 -22.08
C VAL A 81 4.35 18.15 -22.65
N TYR A 82 4.84 16.98 -22.25
CA TYR A 82 6.10 16.39 -22.64
C TYR A 82 5.96 15.20 -23.60
N GLY A 83 4.78 14.94 -24.15
CA GLY A 83 4.57 13.85 -25.11
C GLY A 83 4.32 12.48 -24.48
N ARG A 84 4.06 12.37 -23.17
CA ARG A 84 3.86 11.07 -22.50
C ARG A 84 2.38 10.71 -22.33
N PRO A 85 2.00 9.44 -22.47
CA PRO A 85 0.63 9.03 -22.16
C PRO A 85 0.30 9.31 -20.69
N MET A 86 -0.65 10.19 -20.43
CA MET A 86 -1.26 10.36 -19.11
C MET A 86 -2.21 9.20 -18.85
N ILE A 87 -1.75 8.30 -17.99
CA ILE A 87 -2.52 7.14 -17.55
C ILE A 87 -3.10 7.45 -16.19
N LYS A 88 -4.43 7.34 -16.09
CA LYS A 88 -5.10 7.31 -14.80
C LYS A 88 -5.42 5.87 -14.44
N VAL A 89 -5.22 5.53 -13.17
CA VAL A 89 -5.54 4.22 -12.62
C VAL A 89 -6.76 4.38 -11.71
N LYS A 90 -7.75 3.53 -11.92
CA LYS A 90 -8.87 3.31 -11.00
C LYS A 90 -8.63 1.98 -10.31
N LYS A 91 -8.35 2.00 -9.00
CA LYS A 91 -7.93 0.82 -8.23
C LYS A 91 -9.04 -0.24 -8.13
N GLY A 92 -10.28 0.19 -7.88
CA GLY A 92 -11.46 -0.69 -7.87
C GLY A 92 -11.62 -1.51 -6.59
N LEU A 93 -12.58 -2.46 -6.62
CA LEU A 93 -13.05 -3.14 -5.41
C LEU A 93 -12.04 -4.15 -4.84
N SER A 94 -11.27 -4.83 -5.70
CA SER A 94 -10.20 -5.73 -5.24
C SER A 94 -9.11 -5.03 -4.43
N PHE A 95 -8.87 -3.73 -4.66
CA PHE A 95 -7.94 -2.96 -3.84
C PHE A 95 -8.45 -2.79 -2.41
N ILE A 96 -9.74 -2.52 -2.24
CA ILE A 96 -10.36 -2.43 -0.90
C ILE A 96 -10.29 -3.77 -0.18
N ILE A 97 -10.51 -4.87 -0.90
CA ILE A 97 -10.38 -6.23 -0.34
C ILE A 97 -8.94 -6.48 0.11
N GLY A 98 -7.94 -6.17 -0.71
CA GLY A 98 -6.53 -6.35 -0.33
C GLY A 98 -6.13 -5.50 0.87
N TRP A 99 -6.54 -4.23 0.89
CA TRP A 99 -6.35 -3.34 2.04
C TRP A 99 -6.95 -3.93 3.33
N LEU A 100 -8.19 -4.44 3.26
CA LEU A 100 -8.84 -5.08 4.40
C LEU A 100 -8.08 -6.35 4.85
N LEU A 101 -7.53 -7.13 3.91
CA LEU A 101 -6.73 -8.31 4.22
C LEU A 101 -5.40 -7.96 4.91
N VAL A 102 -4.69 -6.93 4.45
CA VAL A 102 -3.48 -6.40 5.12
C VAL A 102 -3.82 -6.02 6.55
N PHE A 103 -4.94 -5.34 6.74
CA PHE A 103 -5.38 -4.88 8.04
C PHE A 103 -5.74 -6.04 8.99
N ILE A 104 -6.53 -7.03 8.53
CA ILE A 104 -6.89 -8.22 9.31
C ILE A 104 -5.63 -9.03 9.68
N LEU A 105 -4.72 -9.23 8.72
CA LEU A 105 -3.48 -9.98 8.99
C LEU A 105 -2.55 -9.24 9.93
N GLY A 106 -2.46 -7.91 9.84
CA GLY A 106 -1.74 -7.09 10.82
C GLY A 106 -2.26 -7.33 12.24
N ALA A 107 -3.58 -7.33 12.43
CA ALA A 107 -4.21 -7.64 13.71
C ALA A 107 -3.84 -9.04 14.23
N VAL A 108 -3.90 -10.05 13.34
CA VAL A 108 -3.55 -11.44 13.68
C VAL A 108 -2.09 -11.55 14.09
N ILE A 109 -1.16 -10.88 13.39
CA ILE A 109 0.26 -10.86 13.73
C ILE A 109 0.48 -10.29 15.13
N GLU A 110 -0.17 -9.18 15.48
CA GLU A 110 -0.02 -8.58 16.81
C GLU A 110 -0.50 -9.50 17.94
N VAL A 111 -1.61 -10.23 17.71
CA VAL A 111 -2.12 -11.22 18.66
C VAL A 111 -1.15 -12.40 18.80
N ILE A 112 -0.58 -12.90 17.70
CA ILE A 112 0.44 -13.97 17.72
C ILE A 112 1.71 -13.53 18.46
N GLU A 113 2.08 -12.25 18.35
CA GLU A 113 3.20 -11.63 19.06
C GLU A 113 2.91 -11.37 20.55
N GLY A 114 1.73 -11.78 21.04
CA GLY A 114 1.35 -11.66 22.45
C GLY A 114 0.93 -10.25 22.88
N LYS A 115 0.69 -9.34 21.92
CA LYS A 115 0.13 -8.02 22.23
C LYS A 115 -1.34 -8.16 22.55
N SER A 116 -1.78 -7.50 23.62
CA SER A 116 -3.21 -7.45 23.98
C SER A 116 -4.01 -6.73 22.88
N PHE A 117 -5.07 -7.37 22.41
CA PHE A 117 -5.99 -6.74 21.46
C PHE A 117 -6.87 -5.72 22.19
N ASP A 118 -6.55 -4.43 22.02
CA ASP A 118 -7.42 -3.33 22.43
C ASP A 118 -8.14 -2.76 21.20
N THR A 119 -9.47 -2.84 21.22
CA THR A 119 -10.34 -2.38 20.12
C THR A 119 -10.16 -0.89 19.83
N ASN A 120 -9.90 -0.05 20.83
CA ASN A 120 -9.74 1.39 20.60
C ASN A 120 -8.40 1.69 19.94
N THR A 121 -7.30 1.12 20.45
CA THR A 121 -5.98 1.18 19.82
C THR A 121 -6.03 0.63 18.39
N PHE A 122 -6.78 -0.45 18.18
CA PHE A 122 -7.00 -1.03 16.87
C PHE A 122 -7.72 -0.07 15.91
N ILE A 123 -8.80 0.59 16.35
CA ILE A 123 -9.52 1.61 15.54
C ILE A 123 -8.58 2.75 15.14
N TRP A 124 -7.74 3.22 16.06
CA TRP A 124 -6.76 4.27 15.76
C TRP A 124 -5.72 3.82 14.74
N LYS A 125 -5.26 2.57 14.80
CA LYS A 125 -4.40 2.00 13.75
C LYS A 125 -5.07 1.97 12.38
N VAL A 126 -6.37 1.63 12.29
CA VAL A 126 -7.10 1.70 11.00
C VAL A 126 -7.10 3.14 10.48
N ILE A 127 -7.36 4.10 11.37
CA ILE A 127 -7.44 5.52 11.03
C ILE A 127 -6.09 5.98 10.50
N ASP A 128 -4.99 5.67 11.19
CA ASP A 128 -3.63 5.98 10.77
C ASP A 128 -3.32 5.38 9.38
N ASP A 129 -3.71 4.12 9.13
CA ASP A 129 -3.52 3.45 7.84
C ASP A 129 -4.29 4.14 6.68
N ILE A 130 -5.56 4.49 6.90
CA ILE A 130 -6.36 5.24 5.90
C ILE A 130 -5.75 6.62 5.65
N GLU A 131 -5.26 7.25 6.72
CA GLU A 131 -4.57 8.52 6.62
C GLU A 131 -3.24 8.41 5.87
N TYR A 132 -2.47 7.32 5.98
CA TYR A 132 -1.24 7.12 5.19
C TYR A 132 -1.52 7.02 3.68
N ASP A 133 -2.53 6.25 3.31
CA ASP A 133 -2.92 6.09 1.91
C ASP A 133 -3.48 7.41 1.33
N THR A 134 -4.13 8.21 2.17
CA THR A 134 -4.71 9.49 1.77
C THR A 134 -3.66 10.63 1.78
N MET A 135 -2.79 10.65 2.79
CA MET A 135 -1.87 11.71 3.19
C MET A 135 -0.44 11.17 3.37
N PHE A 136 0.30 11.19 2.26
CA PHE A 136 1.67 10.70 2.12
C PHE A 136 2.68 11.11 3.21
N TYR A 137 2.56 12.28 3.84
CA TYR A 137 3.53 12.77 4.82
C TYR A 137 3.43 12.10 6.20
N LYS A 138 2.32 11.41 6.50
CA LYS A 138 2.10 10.77 7.81
C LYS A 138 2.87 9.45 7.97
N VAL A 139 3.32 8.84 6.87
CA VAL A 139 4.06 7.56 6.80
C VAL A 139 5.26 7.48 7.77
N PHE A 140 5.82 8.62 8.18
CA PHE A 140 7.00 8.69 9.06
C PHE A 140 6.70 8.61 10.57
N ALA A 141 5.44 8.54 10.99
CA ALA A 141 5.06 8.74 12.40
C ALA A 141 4.79 7.45 13.21
N THR A 142 4.94 6.25 12.64
CA THR A 142 4.47 4.99 13.26
C THR A 142 5.55 4.08 13.80
N HIS A 143 5.22 3.39 14.90
CA HIS A 143 6.02 2.33 15.51
C HIS A 143 5.33 0.96 15.33
N ASN A 144 5.54 0.32 14.17
CA ASN A 144 5.05 -1.02 13.87
C ASN A 144 6.15 -2.10 14.02
N THR A 145 5.76 -3.36 14.19
CA THR A 145 6.74 -4.47 14.21
C THR A 145 7.31 -4.72 12.82
N SER A 146 8.48 -5.36 12.75
CA SER A 146 9.13 -5.71 11.48
C SER A 146 8.21 -6.50 10.54
N ARG A 147 7.35 -7.38 11.08
CA ARG A 147 6.41 -8.20 10.31
C ARG A 147 5.27 -7.37 9.71
N ILE A 148 4.77 -6.36 10.44
CA ILE A 148 3.76 -5.43 9.91
C ILE A 148 4.39 -4.55 8.82
N TRP A 149 5.61 -4.05 9.04
CA TRP A 149 6.35 -3.32 8.01
C TRP A 149 6.57 -4.18 6.77
N LEU A 150 6.94 -5.45 6.93
CA LEU A 150 7.10 -6.39 5.83
C LEU A 150 5.79 -6.56 5.05
N LEU A 151 4.68 -6.80 5.75
CA LEU A 151 3.36 -7.02 5.16
C LEU A 151 2.95 -5.83 4.28
N VAL A 152 2.99 -4.61 4.82
CA VAL A 152 2.56 -3.38 4.12
C VAL A 152 3.50 -3.05 2.95
N SER A 153 4.81 -3.22 3.14
CA SER A 153 5.80 -2.87 2.12
C SER A 153 5.76 -3.83 0.94
N VAL A 154 5.70 -5.13 1.23
CA VAL A 154 5.72 -6.18 0.22
C VAL A 154 4.40 -6.24 -0.54
N SER A 155 3.25 -6.04 0.13
CA SER A 155 1.97 -5.95 -0.57
C SER A 155 1.94 -4.75 -1.52
N SER A 156 2.42 -3.59 -1.07
CA SER A 156 2.57 -2.40 -1.89
C SER A 156 3.50 -2.62 -3.09
N LEU A 157 4.68 -3.22 -2.87
CA LEU A 157 5.62 -3.55 -3.96
C LEU A 157 5.02 -4.55 -4.95
N ALA A 158 4.35 -5.58 -4.46
CA ALA A 158 3.70 -6.59 -5.27
C ALA A 158 2.59 -5.96 -6.12
N TYR A 159 1.72 -5.12 -5.53
CA TYR A 159 0.71 -4.36 -6.25
C TYR A 159 1.32 -3.56 -7.40
N LEU A 160 2.38 -2.79 -7.12
CA LEU A 160 3.06 -1.97 -8.12
C LEU A 160 3.68 -2.84 -9.22
N TYR A 161 4.33 -3.94 -8.84
CA TYR A 161 4.95 -4.87 -9.78
C TYR A 161 3.91 -5.50 -10.73
N PHE A 162 2.82 -6.05 -10.17
CA PHE A 162 1.77 -6.70 -10.95
C PHE A 162 0.97 -5.71 -11.79
N LEU A 163 0.66 -4.53 -11.27
CA LEU A 163 -0.01 -3.47 -12.02
C LEU A 163 0.84 -3.03 -13.21
N ASN A 164 2.14 -2.85 -12.98
CA ASN A 164 3.10 -2.47 -14.02
C ASN A 164 3.35 -3.57 -15.06
N ARG A 165 3.13 -4.84 -14.70
CA ARG A 165 3.18 -5.98 -15.61
C ARG A 165 1.91 -6.10 -16.46
N ARG A 166 0.74 -5.84 -15.87
CA ARG A 166 -0.56 -5.83 -16.56
C ARG A 166 -0.66 -4.68 -17.55
N GLU A 167 -0.05 -3.53 -17.21
CA GLU A 167 -0.21 -2.28 -17.95
C GLU A 167 1.16 -1.66 -18.30
N PRO A 168 1.83 -2.15 -19.37
CA PRO A 168 3.18 -1.69 -19.76
C PRO A 168 3.24 -0.18 -20.05
N ALA A 169 2.11 0.42 -20.40
CA ALA A 169 1.99 1.86 -20.63
C ALA A 169 2.34 2.67 -19.36
N LEU A 170 2.12 2.13 -18.16
CA LEU A 170 2.55 2.76 -16.90
C LEU A 170 4.07 2.95 -16.83
N ARG A 171 4.85 2.01 -17.38
CA ARG A 171 6.32 2.16 -17.49
C ARG A 171 6.70 3.37 -18.32
N GLN A 172 5.95 3.66 -19.38
CA GLN A 172 6.22 4.79 -20.27
C GLN A 172 5.85 6.13 -19.62
N ALA A 173 4.79 6.18 -18.82
CA ALA A 173 4.43 7.36 -18.02
C ALA A 173 5.45 7.65 -16.89
N ILE A 174 6.01 6.59 -16.28
CA ILE A 174 6.90 6.66 -15.11
C ILE A 174 8.39 6.70 -15.50
N GLY A 175 8.76 6.29 -16.73
CA GLY A 175 10.14 6.24 -17.22
C GLY A 175 10.87 7.59 -17.26
N ARG A 176 12.19 7.58 -17.05
CA ARG A 176 13.09 8.75 -17.22
C ARG A 176 13.48 8.85 -18.71
N LYS A 177 13.60 10.08 -19.23
CA LYS A 177 14.01 10.39 -20.63
C LYS A 177 15.23 9.55 -21.06
N PRO A 178 15.33 9.07 -22.32
CA PRO A 178 16.60 9.10 -23.02
C PRO A 178 16.99 10.57 -23.25
N LYS A 179 18.23 10.90 -22.94
CA LYS A 179 18.83 12.23 -23.13
C LYS A 179 18.64 12.60 -24.61
N LYS A 180 17.95 13.71 -24.92
CA LYS A 180 17.99 14.27 -26.27
C LYS A 180 19.45 14.68 -26.50
N SER A 181 20.16 14.00 -27.40
CA SER A 181 21.36 14.57 -27.99
C SER A 181 20.89 15.65 -28.96
N THR A 182 20.96 16.90 -28.50
CA THR A 182 21.14 18.05 -29.40
C THR A 182 22.53 18.00 -29.98
#